data_AF-I8TC17-F1
#
_entry.id   AF-I8TC17-F1
#
_cell.length_a   1.000
_cell.length_b   1.000
_cell.length_c   1.000
_cell.angle_alpha   90.00
_cell.angle_beta   90.00
_cell.angle_gamma   90.00
#
_symmetry.space_group_name_H-M   'P 1'
#
loop_
_entity.id
_entity.type
_entity.pdbx_description
1 polymer ?
#
loop_
_entity_poly.entity_id
_entity_poly.type
_entity_poly.pdbx_seq_one_letter_code
_entity_poly.pdbx_strand_id
1 'polypeptide(L)'
;MLYMLDAVEKTAAEGITTIQDINSLLLDYKHCIRAKHKFYSQDLINNLFSYPYTKIEFVQHDLKVSRLTATRYLDVLAEDGLLVKRKFGRSNHYINEPLFRILTGEPPPTGE
;
A
#
# COMPACT_ATOMS: atom_id res chain seq x y z
N MET A 1 19.89 1.95 34.25
CA MET A 1 19.81 3.09 33.31
C MET A 1 20.25 2.73 31.88
N LEU A 2 21.12 1.72 31.66
CA LEU A 2 21.49 1.25 30.30
C LEU A 2 20.33 0.69 29.47
N TYR A 3 19.29 0.13 30.09
CA TYR A 3 18.18 -0.52 29.38
C TYR A 3 17.32 0.45 28.55
N MET A 4 17.18 1.72 28.96
CA MET A 4 16.41 2.69 28.17
C MET A 4 17.17 3.14 26.92
N LEU A 5 18.50 3.30 26.98
CA LEU A 5 19.29 3.66 25.80
C LEU A 5 19.29 2.52 24.77
N ASP A 6 19.48 1.28 25.21
CA ASP A 6 19.47 0.10 24.33
C ASP A 6 18.09 -0.13 23.71
N ALA A 7 17.00 0.09 24.46
CA ALA A 7 15.64 0.00 23.91
C ALA A 7 15.37 1.09 22.86
N VAL A 8 15.86 2.32 23.07
CA VAL A 8 15.72 3.41 22.09
C VAL A 8 16.56 3.15 20.84
N GLU A 9 17.79 2.67 21.00
CA GLU A 9 18.67 2.31 19.89
C GLU A 9 18.04 1.21 19.01
N LYS A 10 17.52 0.15 19.62
CA LYS A 10 16.83 -0.93 18.91
C LYS A 10 15.58 -0.46 18.17
N THR A 11 14.70 0.29 18.85
CA THR A 11 13.46 0.80 18.24
C THR A 11 13.76 1.78 17.09
N ALA A 12 14.81 2.59 17.22
CA ALA A 12 15.23 3.51 16.18
C ALA A 12 15.77 2.76 14.95
N ALA A 13 16.60 1.73 15.15
CA ALA A 13 17.13 0.90 14.06
C ALA A 13 16.02 0.12 13.33
N GLU A 14 15.06 -0.45 14.08
CA GLU A 14 13.88 -1.11 13.53
C GLU A 14 13.04 -0.12 12.71
N GLY A 15 12.76 1.07 13.25
CA GLY A 15 12.00 2.11 12.54
C GLY A 15 12.66 2.55 11.23
N ILE A 16 13.99 2.71 11.21
CA ILE A 16 14.74 3.06 10.00
C ILE A 16 14.57 1.96 8.94
N THR A 17 14.67 0.70 9.34
CA THR A 17 14.52 -0.45 8.43
C THR A 17 13.13 -0.48 7.81
N THR A 18 12.08 -0.32 8.62
CA THR A 18 10.70 -0.24 8.14
C THR A 18 10.50 0.91 7.14
N ILE A 19 11.08 2.08 7.41
CA ILE A 19 10.99 3.24 6.49
C ILE A 19 11.70 2.94 5.16
N GLN A 20 12.85 2.26 5.19
CA GLN A 20 13.59 1.87 3.98
C GLN A 20 12.80 0.86 3.14
N ASP A 21 12.13 -0.10 3.79
CA ASP A 21 11.29 -1.10 3.11
C ASP A 21 10.08 -0.44 2.44
N ILE A 22 9.40 0.48 3.14
CA ILE A 22 8.27 1.23 2.56
C ILE A 22 8.72 2.05 1.35
N ASN A 23 9.88 2.73 1.44
CA ASN A 23 10.40 3.53 0.33
C ASN A 23 10.78 2.66 -0.88
N SER A 24 11.36 1.48 -0.64
CA SER A 24 11.70 0.53 -1.70
C SER A 24 10.44 0.03 -2.39
N LEU A 25 9.43 -0.36 -1.61
CA LEU A 25 8.12 -0.79 -2.13
C LEU A 25 7.43 0.32 -2.94
N LEU A 26 7.50 1.57 -2.47
CA LEU A 26 6.95 2.73 -3.18
C LEU A 26 7.63 2.92 -4.54
N LEU A 27 8.95 2.78 -4.59
CA LEU A 27 9.71 2.89 -5.83
C LEU A 27 9.31 1.77 -6.82
N ASP A 28 9.19 0.53 -6.33
CA ASP A 28 8.77 -0.62 -7.13
C ASP A 28 7.36 -0.43 -7.70
N TYR A 29 6.40 0.02 -6.88
CA TYR A 29 5.04 0.31 -7.33
C TYR A 29 5.03 1.42 -8.38
N LYS A 30 5.83 2.47 -8.18
CA LYS A 30 5.97 3.56 -9.14
C LYS A 30 6.52 3.06 -10.48
N HIS A 31 7.51 2.18 -10.48
CA HIS A 31 8.06 1.60 -11.72
C HIS A 31 7.06 0.66 -12.40
N CYS A 32 6.45 -0.27 -11.66
CA CYS A 32 5.47 -1.22 -12.17
C CYS A 32 4.26 -0.51 -12.79
N ILE A 33 3.66 0.45 -12.07
CA ILE A 33 2.48 1.18 -12.55
C ILE A 33 2.85 2.06 -13.74
N ARG A 34 3.98 2.76 -13.70
CA ARG A 34 4.42 3.60 -14.83
C ARG A 34 4.72 2.80 -16.09
N ALA A 35 5.24 1.58 -15.96
CA ALA A 35 5.56 0.70 -17.08
C ALA A 35 4.31 0.07 -17.70
N LYS A 36 3.35 -0.38 -16.88
CA LYS A 36 2.16 -1.12 -17.33
C LYS A 36 0.95 -0.23 -17.62
N HIS A 37 0.82 0.90 -16.92
CA HIS A 37 -0.41 1.70 -16.91
C HIS A 37 -0.18 3.15 -17.32
N LYS A 38 -0.89 3.59 -18.37
CA LYS A 38 -0.88 4.99 -18.81
C LYS A 38 -1.57 5.96 -17.85
N PHE A 39 -2.39 5.44 -16.93
CA PHE A 39 -3.11 6.25 -15.93
C PHE A 39 -2.30 6.53 -14.66
N TYR A 40 -0.99 6.28 -14.68
CA TYR A 40 -0.09 6.65 -13.60
C TYR A 40 -0.29 8.13 -13.20
N SER A 41 -0.54 8.36 -11.91
CA SER A 41 -0.49 9.69 -11.29
C SER A 41 0.27 9.61 -9.96
N GLN A 42 0.91 10.71 -9.58
CA GLN A 42 1.54 10.79 -8.26
C GLN A 42 0.49 10.66 -7.15
N ASP A 43 -0.71 11.22 -7.37
CA ASP A 43 -1.82 11.14 -6.42
C ASP A 43 -2.31 9.70 -6.21
N LEU A 44 -2.25 8.84 -7.25
CA LEU A 44 -2.58 7.42 -7.12
C LEU A 44 -1.59 6.71 -6.20
N ILE A 45 -0.30 6.89 -6.44
CA ILE A 45 0.74 6.28 -5.59
C ILE A 45 0.58 6.79 -4.15
N ASN A 46 0.43 8.10 -3.97
CA ASN A 46 0.23 8.67 -2.65
C ASN A 46 -1.00 8.06 -1.96
N ASN A 47 -2.14 7.93 -2.65
CA ASN A 47 -3.34 7.32 -2.09
C ASN A 47 -3.12 5.86 -1.64
N LEU A 48 -2.42 5.04 -2.46
CA LEU A 48 -2.14 3.63 -2.17
C LEU A 48 -1.19 3.43 -0.98
N PHE A 49 -0.36 4.43 -0.67
CA PHE A 49 0.61 4.38 0.44
C PHE A 49 0.16 5.18 1.66
N SER A 50 -0.75 6.15 1.52
CA SER A 50 -1.40 6.85 2.63
C SER A 50 -2.44 5.98 3.33
N TYR A 51 -3.10 5.09 2.60
CA TYR A 51 -4.13 4.20 3.14
C TYR A 51 -3.78 2.74 2.84
N PRO A 52 -3.38 1.92 3.84
CA PRO A 52 -3.07 0.50 3.63
C PRO A 52 -4.30 -0.32 3.17
N TYR A 53 -5.49 0.20 3.45
CA TYR A 53 -6.76 -0.24 2.86
C TYR A 53 -7.36 0.90 2.03
N THR A 54 -7.50 0.68 0.73
CA THR A 54 -8.09 1.66 -0.18
C THR A 54 -9.53 1.28 -0.51
N LYS A 55 -10.43 2.27 -0.43
CA LYS A 55 -11.81 2.21 -0.93
C LYS A 55 -11.89 3.04 -2.20
N ILE A 56 -12.84 2.69 -3.06
CA ILE A 56 -13.11 3.41 -4.31
C ILE A 56 -13.33 4.91 -4.05
N GLU A 57 -13.97 5.25 -2.93
CA GLU A 57 -14.26 6.63 -2.52
C GLU A 57 -12.99 7.46 -2.26
N PHE A 58 -11.94 6.87 -1.70
CA PHE A 58 -10.68 7.56 -1.44
C PHE A 58 -9.98 7.92 -2.76
N VAL A 59 -9.90 6.97 -3.70
CA VAL A 59 -9.33 7.21 -5.03
C VAL A 59 -10.17 8.24 -5.80
N GLN A 60 -11.49 8.15 -5.69
CA GLN A 60 -12.40 9.10 -6.33
C GLN A 60 -12.15 10.53 -5.84
N HIS A 61 -11.99 10.71 -4.52
CA HIS A 61 -11.75 12.01 -3.90
C HIS A 61 -10.36 12.55 -4.26
N ASP A 62 -9.32 11.74 -4.10
CA ASP A 62 -7.93 12.20 -4.23
C ASP A 62 -7.52 12.42 -5.69
N LEU A 63 -7.97 11.57 -6.61
CA LEU A 63 -7.69 11.73 -8.05
C LEU A 63 -8.75 12.57 -8.76
N LYS A 64 -9.84 12.96 -8.09
CA LYS A 64 -10.98 13.70 -8.67
C LYS A 64 -11.56 13.04 -9.94
N VAL A 65 -11.58 11.71 -9.98
CA VAL A 65 -12.09 10.92 -11.11
C VAL A 65 -13.52 10.43 -10.83
N SER A 66 -14.20 9.88 -11.85
CA SER A 66 -15.50 9.24 -11.63
C SER A 66 -15.36 7.92 -10.84
N ARG A 67 -16.42 7.51 -10.13
CA ARG A 67 -16.47 6.20 -9.44
C ARG A 67 -16.16 5.04 -10.38
N LEU A 68 -16.64 5.09 -11.63
CA LEU A 68 -16.39 4.06 -12.64
C LEU A 68 -14.90 3.98 -12.99
N THR A 69 -14.25 5.14 -13.16
CA THR A 69 -12.82 5.25 -13.44
C THR A 69 -11.98 4.74 -12.26
N ALA A 70 -12.30 5.17 -11.04
CA ALA A 70 -11.62 4.70 -9.83
C ALA A 70 -11.74 3.19 -9.64
N THR A 71 -12.92 2.62 -9.93
CA THR A 71 -13.14 1.17 -9.89
C THR A 71 -12.27 0.45 -10.91
N ARG A 72 -12.23 0.94 -12.16
CA ARG A 72 -11.36 0.39 -13.21
C ARG A 72 -9.89 0.41 -12.82
N TYR A 73 -9.39 1.52 -12.27
CA TYR A 73 -7.99 1.62 -11.85
C TYR A 73 -7.66 0.59 -10.75
N LEU A 74 -8.51 0.50 -9.73
CA LEU A 74 -8.30 -0.44 -8.62
C LEU A 74 -8.44 -1.91 -9.05
N ASP A 75 -9.37 -2.22 -9.95
CA ASP A 75 -9.52 -3.58 -10.49
C ASP A 75 -8.29 -3.98 -11.32
N VAL A 76 -7.79 -3.09 -12.18
CA VAL A 76 -6.58 -3.35 -12.99
C VAL A 76 -5.34 -3.52 -12.10
N LEU A 77 -5.19 -2.71 -11.06
CA LEU A 77 -4.11 -2.87 -10.08
C LEU A 77 -4.24 -4.19 -9.29
N ALA A 78 -5.46 -4.66 -9.06
CA ALA A 78 -5.69 -5.95 -8.42
C ALA A 78 -5.38 -7.14 -9.37
N GLU A 79 -5.72 -7.02 -10.66
CA GLU A 79 -5.34 -8.00 -11.68
C GLU A 79 -3.82 -8.12 -11.83
N ASP A 80 -3.10 -7.02 -11.67
CA ASP A 80 -1.64 -6.98 -11.69
C ASP A 80 -0.98 -7.53 -10.41
N GLY A 81 -1.76 -7.93 -9.42
CA GLY A 81 -1.28 -8.46 -8.13
C GLY A 81 -0.73 -7.39 -7.18
N LEU A 82 -0.88 -6.11 -7.50
CA LEU A 82 -0.45 -5.00 -6.63
C LEU A 82 -1.43 -4.76 -5.48
N LEU A 83 -2.70 -5.12 -5.65
CA LEU A 83 -3.75 -4.99 -4.65
C LEU A 83 -4.56 -6.27 -4.54
N VAL A 84 -5.10 -6.54 -3.36
CA VAL A 84 -6.02 -7.65 -3.14
C VAL A 84 -7.42 -7.12 -2.89
N LYS A 85 -8.34 -7.47 -3.79
CA LYS A 85 -9.75 -7.11 -3.67
C LYS A 85 -10.42 -8.02 -2.67
N ARG A 86 -10.84 -7.46 -1.52
CA ARG A 86 -11.71 -8.14 -0.55
C ARG A 86 -13.08 -7.49 -0.49
N LYS A 87 -14.11 -8.32 -0.60
CA LYS A 87 -15.51 -7.88 -0.44
C LYS A 87 -15.86 -7.93 1.04
N PHE A 88 -16.13 -6.78 1.64
CA PHE A 88 -16.57 -6.69 3.03
C PHE A 88 -17.99 -6.13 3.07
N GLY A 89 -18.97 -7.00 3.29
CA GLY A 89 -20.38 -6.63 3.26
C GLY A 89 -20.82 -6.05 1.91
N ARG A 90 -21.25 -4.78 1.92
CA ARG A 90 -21.76 -4.05 0.75
C ARG A 90 -20.68 -3.25 -0.01
N SER A 91 -19.45 -3.18 0.49
CA SER A 91 -18.36 -2.40 -0.12
C SER A 91 -17.14 -3.25 -0.48
N ASN A 92 -16.53 -2.89 -1.61
CA ASN A 92 -15.28 -3.48 -2.07
C ASN A 92 -14.11 -2.72 -1.44
N HIS A 93 -13.19 -3.46 -0.82
CA HIS A 93 -11.94 -2.94 -0.27
C HIS A 93 -10.79 -3.50 -1.08
N TYR A 94 -9.78 -2.67 -1.31
CA TYR A 94 -8.55 -3.03 -2.00
C TYR A 94 -7.41 -2.89 -1.01
N ILE A 95 -6.75 -3.98 -0.69
CA ILE A 95 -5.73 -4.04 0.36
C ILE A 95 -4.36 -4.07 -0.32
N ASN A 96 -3.47 -3.18 0.11
CA ASN A 96 -2.06 -3.23 -0.26
C ASN A 96 -1.36 -4.20 0.69
N GLU A 97 -1.40 -5.50 0.38
CA GLU A 97 -0.83 -6.54 1.25
C GLU A 97 0.67 -6.33 1.54
N PRO A 98 1.53 -6.01 0.54
CA PRO A 98 2.95 -5.75 0.81
C PRO A 98 3.15 -4.62 1.81
N LEU A 99 2.42 -3.52 1.67
CA LEU A 99 2.52 -2.39 2.60
C LEU A 99 2.00 -2.76 4.00
N PHE A 100 0.88 -3.48 4.06
CA PHE A 100 0.32 -3.94 5.32
C PHE A 100 1.31 -4.84 6.08
N ARG A 101 2.01 -5.74 5.39
CA ARG A 101 3.02 -6.61 6.00
C ARG A 101 4.20 -5.82 6.57
N ILE A 102 4.71 -4.84 5.84
CA ILE A 102 5.81 -3.98 6.32
C ILE A 102 5.38 -3.20 7.59
N LEU A 103 4.16 -2.68 7.61
CA LEU A 103 3.65 -1.92 8.76
C LEU A 103 3.36 -2.80 9.98
N THR A 104 2.97 -4.05 9.78
CA THR A 104 2.60 -4.98 10.87
C THR A 104 3.81 -5.79 11.36
N GLY A 105 4.92 -5.80 10.60
CA GLY A 105 6.08 -6.66 10.87
C GLY A 105 5.77 -8.16 10.74
N GLU A 106 4.67 -8.51 10.07
CA GLU A 106 4.15 -9.88 10.01
C GLU A 106 4.74 -10.62 8.79
N PRO A 107 5.34 -11.82 8.98
CA PRO A 107 5.83 -12.64 7.87
C PRO A 107 4.69 -13.09 6.95
N PRO A 108 4.96 -13.40 5.66
CA PRO A 108 3.93 -13.83 4.71
C PRO A 108 3.14 -15.01 5.27
N PRO A 109 1.81 -15.10 5.01
CA PRO A 109 1.04 -16.24 5.43
C PRO A 109 1.61 -17.49 4.75
N THR A 110 2.21 -18.37 5.55
CA THR A 110 2.48 -19.74 5.14
C THR A 110 1.12 -20.34 4.81
N GLY A 111 0.86 -20.56 3.52
CA GLY A 111 -0.38 -21.15 3.07
C GLY A 111 -0.65 -22.46 3.82
N GLU A 112 -1.81 -22.54 4.46
CA GLU A 112 -2.52 -23.79 4.67
C GLU A 112 -3.36 -24.09 3.42
#